data_AF-A0A1Y3XUV6-F1
#
_entry.id   AF-A0A1Y3XUV6-F1
#
_cell.length_a   1.000
_cell.length_b   1.000
_cell.length_c   1.000
_cell.angle_alpha   90.00
_cell.angle_beta   90.00
_cell.angle_gamma   90.00
#
_symmetry.space_group_name_H-M   'P 1'
#
loop_
_entity.id
_entity.type
_entity.pdbx_description
1 polymer ?
#
loop_
_entity_poly.entity_id
_entity_poly.type
_entity_poly.pdbx_seq_one_letter_code
_entity_poly.pdbx_strand_id
1 'polypeptide(L)' 'MAYRGHYSSGRSSYSGGGFVNHRTGAYVSAARAHQHVGQSFGGFTKTRSSSSGNFYMKGSSSNRK' A
#
# COMPACT_ATOMS: atom_id res chain seq x y z
N MET A 1 4.04 -3.35 -30.49
CA MET A 1 3.84 -2.97 -29.07
C MET A 1 3.17 -4.15 -28.38
N ALA A 2 3.91 -4.94 -27.60
CA ALA A 2 3.40 -6.17 -27.01
C ALA A 2 3.37 -6.07 -25.47
N TYR A 3 2.17 -6.12 -24.93
CA TYR A 3 1.86 -6.32 -23.51
C TYR A 3 2.32 -7.73 -23.09
N ARG A 4 3.56 -7.87 -22.63
CA ARG A 4 4.01 -9.13 -22.03
C ARG A 4 3.75 -9.09 -20.54
N GLY A 5 2.80 -9.90 -20.09
CA GLY A 5 2.71 -10.34 -18.72
C GLY A 5 3.95 -11.17 -18.40
N HIS A 6 4.75 -10.70 -17.46
CA HIS A 6 5.85 -11.45 -16.87
C HIS A 6 5.38 -12.00 -15.52
N TYR A 7 4.68 -13.13 -15.56
CA TYR A 7 4.51 -13.98 -14.40
C TYR A 7 5.59 -15.09 -14.45
N SER A 8 6.20 -15.33 -13.28
CA SER A 8 7.06 -16.47 -12.94
C SER A 8 8.48 -16.50 -13.50
N SER A 9 9.47 -16.23 -12.63
CA SER A 9 10.52 -17.20 -12.28
C SER A 9 11.66 -16.57 -11.46
N GLY A 10 11.78 -16.99 -10.20
CA GLY A 10 13.07 -17.10 -9.51
C GLY A 10 13.61 -15.88 -8.76
N ARG A 11 14.11 -16.15 -7.54
CA ARG A 11 15.10 -15.37 -6.78
C ARG A 11 14.62 -14.04 -6.20
N SER A 12 14.14 -14.10 -4.97
CA SER A 12 14.93 -13.62 -3.82
C SER A 12 13.98 -13.57 -2.64
N SER A 13 14.43 -14.13 -1.51
CA SER A 13 13.83 -13.93 -0.20
C SER A 13 13.79 -12.42 0.08
N TYR A 14 12.72 -11.74 -0.33
CA TYR A 14 12.50 -10.37 0.07
C TYR A 14 12.06 -10.46 1.53
N SER A 15 13.03 -10.48 2.44
CA SER A 15 12.84 -10.36 3.90
C SER A 15 12.36 -8.95 4.29
N GLY A 16 11.46 -8.37 3.51
CA GLY A 16 10.82 -7.09 3.80
C GLY A 16 9.36 -7.23 3.40
N GLY A 17 8.50 -7.62 4.35
CA GLY A 17 7.10 -8.03 4.18
C GLY A 17 6.11 -7.05 3.52
N GLY A 18 6.49 -6.36 2.46
CA GLY A 18 5.63 -5.58 1.59
C GLY A 18 4.97 -6.44 0.51
N PHE A 19 4.00 -5.86 -0.19
CA PHE A 19 3.28 -6.52 -1.28
C PHE A 19 2.88 -5.53 -2.37
N VAL A 20 2.71 -6.01 -3.60
CA VAL A 20 2.13 -5.21 -4.69
C VAL A 20 0.61 -5.24 -4.58
N ASN A 21 -0.03 -4.07 -4.55
CA ASN A 21 -1.48 -3.99 -4.56
C ASN A 21 -2.01 -4.30 -5.96
N HIS A 22 -2.68 -5.44 -6.13
CA HIS A 22 -3.23 -5.86 -7.42
C HIS A 22 -4.29 -4.93 -8.02
N ARG A 23 -4.96 -4.08 -7.21
CA ARG A 23 -5.96 -3.13 -7.72
C ARG A 23 -5.32 -1.89 -8.35
N THR A 24 -4.14 -1.48 -7.86
CA THR A 24 -3.50 -0.22 -8.27
C THR A 24 -2.16 -0.43 -8.96
N GLY A 25 -1.60 -1.64 -8.92
CA GLY A 25 -0.23 -1.95 -9.38
C GLY A 25 0.87 -1.35 -8.50
N ALA A 26 0.54 -0.63 -7.44
CA ALA A 26 1.51 0.08 -6.61
C ALA A 26 2.12 -0.85 -5.55
N TYR A 27 3.44 -0.73 -5.35
CA TYR A 27 4.12 -1.40 -4.24
C TYR A 27 3.73 -0.78 -2.90
N VAL A 28 3.39 -1.64 -1.93
CA VAL A 28 3.13 -1.28 -0.54
C VAL A 28 4.26 -1.85 0.30
N SER A 29 5.02 -0.97 0.95
CA SER A 29 6.11 -1.40 1.84
C SER A 29 5.58 -2.14 3.07
N ALA A 30 6.41 -3.02 3.64
CA ALA A 30 6.08 -3.77 4.86
C ALA A 30 5.61 -2.85 6.00
N ALA A 31 6.35 -1.78 6.26
CA ALA A 31 5.99 -0.80 7.29
C ALA A 31 4.58 -0.21 7.09
N ARG A 32 4.17 0.02 5.84
CA ARG A 32 2.83 0.51 5.49
C ARG A 32 1.76 -0.58 5.57
N ALA A 33 2.11 -1.83 5.25
CA ALA A 33 1.23 -2.97 5.40
C ALA A 33 0.89 -3.25 6.88
N HIS A 34 1.90 -3.19 7.76
CA HIS A 34 1.79 -3.42 9.19
C HIS A 34 1.37 -2.19 10.00
N GLN A 35 1.07 -1.07 9.35
CA GLN A 35 0.67 0.17 10.00
C GLN A 35 -0.62 0.00 10.83
N HIS A 36 -0.64 0.53 12.05
CA HIS A 36 -1.81 0.54 12.93
C HIS A 36 -2.72 1.74 12.63
N VAL A 37 -4.00 1.67 13.00
CA VAL A 37 -4.92 2.81 12.89
C VAL A 37 -4.38 3.99 13.69
N GLY A 38 -4.35 5.18 13.09
CA GLY A 38 -3.82 6.40 13.70
C GLY A 38 -2.32 6.62 13.49
N GLN A 39 -1.55 5.59 13.12
CA GLN A 39 -0.15 5.78 12.73
C GLN A 39 -0.06 6.42 11.34
N SER A 40 1.04 7.15 11.09
CA SER A 40 1.33 7.80 9.81
C SER A 40 2.70 7.37 9.27
N PHE A 41 2.77 6.97 8.01
CA PHE A 41 3.99 6.52 7.34
C PHE A 41 4.02 7.02 5.90
N GLY A 42 5.11 7.69 5.50
CA GLY A 42 5.27 8.23 4.14
C GLY A 42 4.14 9.16 3.71
N GLY A 43 3.57 9.94 4.63
CA GLY A 43 2.45 10.84 4.35
C GLY A 43 1.08 10.17 4.25
N PHE A 44 0.96 8.89 4.58
CA PHE A 44 -0.33 8.19 4.65
C PHE A 44 -0.64 7.76 6.08
N THR A 45 -1.83 8.08 6.56
CA THR A 45 -2.35 7.65 7.86
C THR A 45 -3.35 6.52 7.65
N LYS A 46 -3.23 5.42 8.40
CA LYS A 46 -4.28 4.39 8.39
C LYS A 46 -5.46 4.88 9.21
N THR A 47 -6.63 4.96 8.60
CA THR A 47 -7.85 5.40 9.25
C THR A 47 -8.91 4.31 9.13
N ARG A 48 -9.74 4.19 10.18
CA ARG A 48 -10.93 3.33 10.17
C ARG A 48 -12.15 4.21 9.97
N SER A 49 -13.00 3.85 9.02
CA SER A 49 -14.31 4.49 8.84
C SER A 49 -15.17 4.19 10.06
N SER A 50 -15.69 5.22 10.72
CA SER A 50 -16.60 5.07 11.86
C SER A 50 -17.95 4.49 11.45
N SER A 51 -18.40 4.75 10.23
CA SER A 51 -19.69 4.28 9.71
C SER A 51 -19.65 2.85 9.16
N SER A 52 -18.60 2.49 8.43
CA SER A 52 -18.51 1.18 7.75
C SER A 52 -17.53 0.20 8.40
N GLY A 53 -16.73 0.65 9.37
CA GLY A 53 -15.69 -0.14 10.00
C GLY A 53 -14.49 -0.44 9.09
N ASN A 54 -14.54 -0.09 7.81
CA ASN A 54 -13.49 -0.35 6.82
C ASN A 54 -12.23 0.45 7.06
N PHE A 55 -11.08 -0.15 6.75
CA PHE A 55 -9.77 0.50 6.83
C PHE A 55 -9.37 1.10 5.48
N TYR A 56 -8.85 2.31 5.50
CA TYR A 56 -8.32 2.98 4.33
C TYR A 56 -7.08 3.82 4.69
N MET A 57 -6.32 4.17 3.66
CA MET A 57 -5.17 5.06 3.81
C MET A 57 -5.62 6.49 3.50
N LYS A 58 -5.65 7.35 4.52
CA LYS A 58 -5.84 8.79 4.34
C LYS A 58 -4.50 9.40 3.98
N GLY A 59 -4.35 9.80 2.71
CA GLY A 59 -3.19 10.61 2.31
C GLY A 59 -3.22 11.97 2.99
N SER A 60 -2.06 12.47 3.39
CA SER A 60 -1.87 13.88 3.71
C SER A 60 -2.08 14.63 2.40
N SER A 61 -3.29 15.11 2.18
CA SER A 61 -3.59 16.04 1.10
C SER A 61 -2.94 17.38 1.42
N SER A 62 -1.62 17.48 1.31
CA SER A 62 -0.94 18.77 1.13
C SER A 62 -1.11 19.24 -0.32
N ASN A 63 -2.35 19.27 -0.83
CA ASN A 63 -2.73 20.13 -1.94
C ASN A 63 -4.26 20.27 -2.03
N ARG A 64 -4.81 21.22 -1.27
CA ARG A 64 -5.96 22.01 -1.74
C ARG A 64 -5.59 23.47 -1.54
N LYS A 65 -4.97 24.06 -2.55
CA LYS A 65 -4.98 25.50 -2.78
C LYS A 65 -5.60 25.74 -4.15
#